data_AF-A0A218V224-F1
#
_entry.id   AF-A0A218V224-F1
#
_cell.length_a   1.000
_cell.length_b   1.000
_cell.length_c   1.000
_cell.angle_alpha   90.00
_cell.angle_beta   90.00
_cell.angle_gamma   90.00
#
_symmetry.space_group_name_H-M   'P 1'
#
loop_
_entity.id
_entity.type
_entity.pdbx_description
1 polymer ?
#
loop_
_entity_poly.entity_id
_entity_poly.type
_entity_poly.pdbx_seq_one_letter_code
_entity_poly.pdbx_strand_id
1 'polypeptide(L)' 'MTLQADFDSAAEDVKKLKTRPTDEELKELYGFYKQATVGDINIECPGMLDLKGKAKWEAWNLKKGVYQKRMP' A
#
# COMPACT_ATOMS: atom_id res chain seq x y z
N MET A 1 1.17 15.52 -16.31
CA MET A 1 1.27 14.10 -15.93
C MET A 1 0.14 13.82 -14.96
N THR A 2 -0.60 12.74 -15.16
CA THR A 2 -1.71 12.37 -14.27
C THR A 2 -1.16 11.61 -13.08
N LEU A 3 -1.72 11.85 -11.89
CA LEU A 3 -1.29 11.20 -10.63
C LEU A 3 -1.26 9.67 -10.74
N GLN A 4 -2.17 9.12 -11.55
CA GLN A 4 -2.25 7.70 -11.85
C GLN A 4 -1.03 7.20 -12.66
N ALA A 5 -0.61 7.95 -13.68
CA ALA A 5 0.54 7.57 -14.50
C ALA A 5 1.85 7.61 -13.70
N ASP A 6 1.99 8.59 -12.80
CA ASP A 6 3.14 8.68 -11.90
C ASP A 6 3.17 7.51 -10.90
N PHE A 7 2.00 7.13 -10.37
CA PHE A 7 1.85 5.96 -9.49
C PHE A 7 2.15 4.64 -10.20
N ASP A 8 1.64 4.45 -11.41
CA ASP A 8 1.86 3.23 -12.20
C ASP A 8 3.35 3.09 -12.55
N SER A 9 4.01 4.19 -12.93
CA SER A 9 5.46 4.20 -13.16
C SER A 9 6.24 3.85 -11.89
N ALA A 10 5.91 4.46 -10.75
CA ALA A 10 6.57 4.17 -9.48
C ALA A 10 6.38 2.70 -9.06
N ALA A 11 5.19 2.12 -9.29
CA ALA A 11 4.91 0.72 -9.00
C ALA A 11 5.71 -0.24 -9.91
N GLU A 12 5.97 0.15 -11.16
CA GLU A 12 6.89 -0.59 -12.03
C GLU A 12 8.35 -0.45 -11.58
N ASP A 13 8.76 0.74 -11.15
CA ASP A 13 10.15 1.00 -10.77
C ASP A 13 10.55 0.23 -9.51
N VAL A 14 9.61 0.02 -8.56
CA VAL A 14 9.85 -0.85 -7.41
C VAL A 14 10.18 -2.29 -7.84
N LYS A 15 9.59 -2.79 -8.94
CA LYS A 15 9.93 -4.13 -9.47
C LYS A 15 11.31 -4.18 -10.12
N LYS A 16 11.84 -3.03 -10.54
CA LYS A 16 13.13 -2.88 -11.23
C LYS A 16 14.27 -2.51 -10.26
N LEU A 17 13.99 -2.36 -8.96
CA LEU A 17 15.02 -2.05 -7.96
C LEU A 17 16.08 -3.16 -7.89
N LYS A 18 17.34 -2.75 -8.02
CA LYS A 18 18.50 -3.66 -7.92
C LYS A 18 18.70 -4.21 -6.51
N THR A 19 18.23 -3.48 -5.51
CA THR A 19 18.28 -3.85 -4.10
C THR A 19 16.87 -4.06 -3.62
N ARG A 20 16.60 -5.20 -3.00
CA ARG A 20 15.30 -5.46 -2.38
C ARG A 20 15.10 -4.42 -1.26
N PRO A 21 14.01 -3.63 -1.27
CA PRO A 21 13.68 -2.75 -0.17
C PRO A 21 13.53 -3.53 1.12
N THR A 22 13.72 -2.86 2.24
CA THR A 22 13.48 -3.45 3.55
C THR A 22 12.02 -3.90 3.68
N ASP A 23 11.76 -4.88 4.56
CA ASP A 23 10.40 -5.37 4.74
C ASP A 23 9.46 -4.26 5.28
N GLU A 24 9.98 -3.22 5.95
CA GLU A 24 9.22 -2.04 6.35
C GLU A 24 8.80 -1.19 5.14
N GLU A 25 9.73 -0.87 4.23
CA GLU A 25 9.43 -0.13 3.00
C GLU A 25 8.42 -0.89 2.13
N LEU A 26 8.55 -2.21 2.02
CA LEU A 26 7.59 -3.04 1.29
C LEU A 26 6.19 -3.03 1.93
N LYS A 27 6.11 -3.02 3.27
CA LYS A 27 4.83 -2.90 3.99
C LYS A 27 4.21 -1.53 3.76
N GLU A 28 4.99 -0.45 3.84
CA GLU A 28 4.48 0.90 3.57
C GLU A 28 3.96 1.04 2.15
N LEU A 29 4.74 0.57 1.17
CA LEU A 29 4.36 0.60 -0.23
C LEU A 29 3.07 -0.19 -0.47
N TYR A 30 2.93 -1.36 0.15
CA TYR A 30 1.69 -2.14 0.10
C TYR A 30 0.50 -1.37 0.68
N GLY A 31 0.67 -0.72 1.84
CA GLY A 31 -0.38 0.08 2.47
C GLY A 31 -0.85 1.22 1.58
N PHE A 32 0.07 1.99 1.00
CA PHE A 32 -0.24 3.06 0.06
C PHE A 32 -0.86 2.53 -1.23
N TYR A 33 -0.35 1.42 -1.76
CA TYR A 33 -0.89 0.81 -2.97
C TYR A 33 -2.35 0.38 -2.78
N LYS A 34 -2.65 -0.27 -1.65
CA LYS A 34 -4.01 -0.67 -1.32
C LYS A 34 -4.93 0.53 -1.08
N GLN A 35 -4.45 1.57 -0.39
CA GLN A 35 -5.22 2.79 -0.18
C GLN A 35 -5.51 3.53 -1.50
N ALA A 36 -4.55 3.60 -2.43
CA ALA A 36 -4.71 4.28 -3.70
C ALA A 36 -5.62 3.51 -4.69
N THR A 37 -5.57 2.18 -4.66
CA THR A 37 -6.32 1.33 -5.61
C THR A 37 -7.69 0.90 -5.11
N VAL A 38 -7.83 0.65 -3.81
CA VAL A 38 -9.07 0.16 -3.18
C VAL A 38 -9.73 1.23 -2.31
N GLY A 39 -8.96 2.16 -1.77
CA GLY A 39 -9.42 3.09 -0.74
C GLY A 39 -9.23 2.52 0.66
N ASP A 40 -10.05 3.02 1.59
CA ASP A 40 -10.00 2.61 3.00
C ASP A 40 -10.14 1.10 3.16
N ILE A 41 -9.39 0.57 4.11
CA ILE A 41 -9.42 -0.86 4.42
C ILE A 41 -10.85 -1.33 4.71
N ASN A 42 -11.27 -2.35 3.96
CA ASN A 42 -12.63 -2.89 3.97
C ASN A 42 -12.67 -4.38 4.32
N ILE A 43 -11.53 -4.94 4.74
CA ILE A 43 -11.39 -6.33 5.17
C ILE A 43 -11.18 -6.39 6.68
N GLU A 44 -11.67 -7.47 7.28
CA GLU A 44 -11.46 -7.77 8.70
C GLU A 44 -10.00 -8.12 9.01
N CYS A 45 -9.59 -7.88 10.26
CA CYS A 45 -8.22 -8.14 10.71
C CYS A 45 -7.95 -9.65 10.68
N PRO A 46 -6.89 -10.12 9.98
CA PRO A 46 -6.51 -11.52 9.95
C PRO A 46 -6.26 -12.07 11.36
N GLY A 47 -6.65 -13.32 11.59
CA GLY A 47 -6.44 -13.98 12.88
C GLY A 47 -4.95 -14.01 13.29
N MET A 48 -4.68 -14.11 14.60
CA MET A 48 -3.32 -14.05 15.18
C MET A 48 -2.33 -15.08 14.64
N LEU A 49 -2.81 -16.16 14.01
CA LEU A 49 -1.98 -17.18 13.36
C LEU A 49 -1.43 -16.74 12.00
N ASP A 50 -2.01 -15.73 11.36
CA ASP A 50 -1.53 -15.15 10.10
C ASP A 50 -0.76 -13.85 10.35
N LEU A 51 0.47 -13.98 10.85
CA LEU A 51 1.34 -12.84 11.11
C LEU A 51 1.66 -12.01 9.86
N LYS A 52 1.74 -12.66 8.69
CA LYS A 52 2.02 -11.98 7.41
C LYS A 52 0.81 -11.20 6.91
N GLY A 53 -0.38 -11.82 6.95
CA GLY A 53 -1.63 -11.16 6.64
C GLY A 53 -1.89 -10.00 7.59
N LYS A 54 -1.68 -10.20 8.90
CA LYS A 54 -1.82 -9.15 9.91
C LYS A 54 -0.89 -7.97 9.63
N ALA A 55 0.38 -8.20 9.30
CA ALA A 55 1.30 -7.11 8.99
C ALA A 55 0.88 -6.31 7.74
N LYS A 56 0.36 -6.99 6.70
CA LYS A 56 -0.20 -6.33 5.50
C LYS A 56 -1.47 -5.54 5.82
N TRP A 57 -2.34 -6.13 6.64
CA TRP A 57 -3.58 -5.51 7.10
C TRP A 57 -3.27 -4.27 7.93
N GLU A 58 -2.34 -4.35 8.89
CA GLU A 58 -1.90 -3.22 9.70
C GLU A 58 -1.30 -2.11 8.84
N ALA A 59 -0.45 -2.46 7.87
CA ALA A 59 0.13 -1.47 6.95
C ALA A 59 -0.94 -0.74 6.13
N TRP A 60 -1.98 -1.43 5.66
CA TRP A 60 -3.10 -0.80 4.95
C TRP A 60 -4.00 -0.01 5.90
N ASN A 61 -4.31 -0.54 7.08
CA ASN A 61 -5.13 0.12 8.09
C ASN A 61 -4.46 1.40 8.62
N LEU A 62 -3.13 1.44 8.73
CA LEU A 62 -2.34 2.63 9.08
C LEU A 62 -2.45 3.74 8.02
N LYS A 63 -2.72 3.38 6.77
CA LYS A 63 -2.95 4.35 5.67
C LYS A 63 -4.43 4.69 5.48
N LYS A 64 -5.33 4.18 6.33
CA LYS A 64 -6.75 4.54 6.30
C LYS A 64 -6.92 6.06 6.48
N GLY A 65 -7.75 6.68 5.66
CA GLY A 65 -7.95 8.13 5.68
C GLY A 65 -6.73 8.95 5.20
N VAL A 66 -5.62 8.31 4.83
CA VAL A 66 -4.48 8.97 4.18
C VAL A 66 -4.90 9.23 2.74
N TYR A 67 -5.38 10.46 2.53
CA TYR A 67 -5.79 11.07 1.27
C TYR A 67 -7.11 10.60 0.65
N GLN A 68 -8.17 11.20 1.16
CA GLN A 68 -9.20 11.80 0.32
C GLN A 68 -8.74 13.21 -0.12
N LYS A 69 -7.67 13.31 -0.94
CA LYS A 69 -7.52 14.52 -1.77
C LYS A 69 -8.53 14.35 -2.90
N ARG A 70 -9.77 14.73 -2.58
CA ARG A 70 -10.90 14.98 -3.48
C ARG A 70 -10.37 15.35 -4.86
N MET A 71 -10.47 14.43 -5.82
CA MET A 71 -10.20 14.75 -7.21
C MET A 71 -11.53 15.20 -7.83
N PRO A 72 -11.67 16.47 -8.27
CA PRO A 72 -12.74 16.90 -9.14
C PRO A 72 -12.64 16.27 -10.54
#